data_AF-A0A935ZZQ3-F1
#
_entry.id   AF-A0A935ZZQ3-F1
#
_cell.length_a   1.000
_cell.length_b   1.000
_cell.length_c   1.000
_cell.angle_alpha   90.00
_cell.angle_beta   90.00
_cell.angle_gamma   90.00
#
_symmetry.space_group_name_H-M   'P 1'
#
loop_
_entity.id
_entity.type
_entity.pdbx_description
1 polymer ?
#
loop_
_entity_poly.entity_id
_entity_poly.type
_entity_poly.pdbx_seq_one_letter_code
_entity_poly.pdbx_strand_id
1 'polypeptide(L)' 'MSTFEERRRARQSWPIRTFSLGEEPLVDERDPSTADERLALVWALTREQWLLAGLSFPEYSRAEMPGRVLRPT' A
#
# COMPACT_ATOMS: atom_id res chain seq x y z
N MET A 1 8.36 -29.02 8.58
CA MET A 1 7.50 -27.98 7.96
C MET A 1 6.13 -28.09 8.59
N SER A 2 5.47 -26.98 8.93
CA SER A 2 4.11 -27.01 9.48
C SER A 2 3.10 -27.44 8.41
N THR A 3 2.12 -28.24 8.79
CA THR A 3 0.98 -28.66 7.96
C THR A 3 0.07 -27.48 7.59
N PHE A 4 -0.87 -27.71 6.66
CA PHE A 4 -1.89 -26.71 6.32
C PHE A 4 -2.77 -26.36 7.53
N GLU A 5 -3.25 -27.36 8.27
CA GLU A 5 -4.13 -27.16 9.43
C GLU A 5 -3.44 -26.43 10.59
N GLU A 6 -2.16 -26.71 10.84
CA GLU A 6 -1.37 -25.97 11.84
C GLU A 6 -1.24 -24.49 11.47
N ARG A 7 -0.98 -24.17 10.18
CA ARG A 7 -0.92 -22.79 9.71
C ARG A 7 -2.29 -22.10 9.76
N ARG A 8 -3.36 -22.82 9.42
CA ARG A 8 -4.73 -22.29 9.49
C ARG A 8 -5.10 -21.94 10.94
N ARG A 9 -4.83 -22.83 11.89
CA ARG A 9 -5.08 -22.59 13.31
C ARG A 9 -4.26 -21.42 13.85
N ALA A 10 -2.98 -21.32 13.48
CA ALA A 10 -2.13 -20.20 13.90
C ALA A 10 -2.62 -18.83 13.38
N ARG A 11 -3.30 -18.80 12.22
CA ARG A 11 -3.88 -17.55 11.67
C ARG A 11 -5.18 -17.13 12.33
N GLN A 12 -5.84 -18.01 13.09
CA GLN A 12 -7.11 -17.67 13.77
C GLN A 12 -6.94 -16.59 14.84
N SER A 13 -5.74 -16.44 15.40
CA SER A 13 -5.43 -15.43 16.41
C SER A 13 -4.92 -14.11 15.83
N TRP A 14 -4.80 -13.99 14.50
CA TRP A 14 -4.26 -12.79 13.90
C TRP A 14 -5.23 -11.62 14.06
N PRO A 15 -4.74 -10.41 14.38
CA PRO A 15 -5.56 -9.22 14.50
C PRO A 15 -5.89 -8.63 13.12
N ILE A 16 -6.37 -9.47 12.20
CA ILE A 16 -6.69 -9.11 10.83
C ILE A 16 -8.21 -9.10 10.62
N ARG A 17 -8.67 -8.28 9.67
CA ARG A 17 -10.03 -8.34 9.16
C ARG A 17 -10.03 -9.12 7.85
N THR A 18 -11.04 -9.95 7.67
CA THR A 18 -11.28 -10.67 6.43
C THR A 18 -12.52 -10.11 5.76
N PHE A 19 -12.47 -9.98 4.45
CA PHE A 19 -13.58 -9.57 3.62
C PHE A 19 -13.70 -10.56 2.46
N SER A 20 -14.90 -10.70 1.92
CA SER A 20 -15.07 -11.35 0.62
C SER A 20 -14.43 -10.49 -0.45
N LEU A 21 -13.87 -11.13 -1.47
CA LEU A 21 -13.28 -10.42 -2.61
C LEU A 21 -14.36 -9.57 -3.31
N GLY A 22 -14.13 -8.26 -3.41
CA GLY A 22 -15.06 -7.27 -3.98
C GLY A 22 -16.00 -6.62 -2.97
N GLU A 23 -15.99 -7.06 -1.71
CA GLU A 23 -16.76 -6.49 -0.61
C GLU A 23 -15.87 -5.71 0.38
N GLU A 24 -14.61 -5.51 0.04
CA GLU A 24 -13.71 -4.68 0.85
C GLU A 24 -14.20 -3.22 0.87
N PRO A 25 -14.25 -2.58 2.05
CA PRO A 25 -14.54 -1.16 2.11
C PRO A 25 -13.45 -0.37 1.39
N LEU A 26 -13.85 0.63 0.60
CA LEU A 26 -12.92 1.52 -0.11
C LEU A 26 -12.08 2.39 0.83
N VAL A 27 -12.57 2.60 2.06
CA VAL A 27 -11.94 3.40 3.11
C VAL A 27 -11.96 2.60 4.40
N ASP A 28 -10.81 2.49 5.09
CA ASP A 28 -10.79 1.92 6.44
C ASP A 28 -11.20 3.00 7.45
N GLU A 29 -12.38 2.85 8.05
CA GLU A 29 -12.91 3.79 9.06
C GLU A 29 -12.02 3.91 10.31
N ARG A 30 -11.11 2.96 10.52
CA ARG A 30 -10.16 2.97 11.65
C ARG A 30 -8.89 3.77 11.34
N ASP A 31 -8.68 4.14 10.09
CA ASP A 31 -7.56 4.98 9.70
C ASP A 31 -7.94 6.45 9.98
N PRO A 32 -7.37 7.08 11.03
CA PRO A 32 -7.70 8.45 11.38
C PRO A 32 -7.02 9.46 10.44
N SER A 33 -6.16 9.00 9.53
CA SER A 33 -5.35 9.90 8.70
C SER A 33 -6.19 10.60 7.64
N THR A 34 -5.78 11.82 7.36
CA THR A 34 -6.24 12.61 6.23
C THR A 34 -5.58 12.13 4.93
N ALA A 35 -6.12 12.55 3.79
CA ALA A 35 -5.51 12.26 2.49
C ALA A 35 -4.08 12.84 2.39
N ASP A 36 -3.86 14.04 2.92
CA ASP A 36 -2.56 14.71 2.89
C ASP A 36 -1.51 13.98 3.74
N GLU A 37 -1.90 13.49 4.92
CA GLU A 37 -1.02 12.69 5.79
C GLU A 37 -0.61 11.38 5.12
N ARG A 38 -1.54 10.70 4.44
CA ARG A 38 -1.21 9.49 3.66
C ARG A 38 -0.26 9.79 2.50
N LEU A 39 -0.49 10.88 1.78
CA LEU A 39 0.40 11.29 0.69
C LEU A 39 1.81 11.61 1.20
N ALA A 40 1.92 12.31 2.34
CA ALA A 40 3.19 12.59 2.98
C ALA A 40 3.91 11.31 3.43
N LEU A 41 3.18 10.35 4.01
CA LEU A 41 3.73 9.05 4.42
C LEU A 41 4.25 8.26 3.21
N VAL A 42 3.46 8.14 2.14
CA VAL A 42 3.87 7.44 0.92
C VAL A 42 5.12 8.07 0.32
N TRP A 43 5.23 9.40 0.34
CA TRP A 43 6.43 10.10 -0.10
C TRP A 43 7.67 9.68 0.71
N ALA A 44 7.58 9.67 2.03
CA ALA A 44 8.68 9.25 2.91
C ALA A 44 9.11 7.80 2.63
N LEU A 45 8.15 6.86 2.61
CA LEU A 45 8.40 5.45 2.34
C LEU A 45 9.03 5.21 0.97
N THR A 46 8.57 5.96 -0.05
CA THR A 46 9.13 5.85 -1.40
C THR A 46 10.60 6.26 -1.40
N ARG A 47 10.96 7.38 -0.77
CA ARG A 47 12.36 7.82 -0.69
C ARG A 47 13.26 6.80 0.02
N GLU A 48 12.80 6.25 1.14
CA GLU A 48 13.54 5.21 1.87
C GLU A 48 13.74 3.96 1.03
N GLN A 49 12.72 3.51 0.30
CA GLN A 49 12.81 2.35 -0.57
C GLN A 49 13.87 2.53 -1.67
N TRP A 50 13.91 3.69 -2.32
CA TRP A 50 14.94 3.98 -3.35
C TRP A 50 16.35 3.97 -2.76
N LEU A 51 16.53 4.58 -1.58
CA LEU A 51 17.80 4.58 -0.86
C LEU A 51 18.24 3.14 -0.51
N LEU A 52 17.34 2.33 0.04
CA LEU A 52 17.62 0.95 0.43
C LEU A 52 17.90 0.05 -0.78
N ALA A 53 17.25 0.32 -1.92
CA ALA A 53 17.51 -0.37 -3.17
C ALA A 53 18.83 0.05 -3.84
N GLY A 54 19.52 1.07 -3.32
CA GLY A 54 20.73 1.62 -3.94
C GLY A 54 20.48 2.31 -5.28
N LEU A 55 19.25 2.76 -5.51
CA LEU A 55 18.82 3.39 -6.75
C LEU A 55 18.72 4.91 -6.57
N SER A 56 19.04 5.68 -7.60
CA SER A 56 18.84 7.14 -7.60
C SER A 56 17.37 7.49 -7.75
N PHE A 57 16.90 8.50 -7.03
CA PHE A 57 15.51 8.95 -7.18
C PHE A 57 15.25 9.41 -8.63
N PRO A 58 14.09 9.11 -9.24
CA PRO A 58 13.83 9.48 -10.63
C PRO A 58 13.79 11.00 -10.86
N GLU A 59 14.39 11.45 -11.96
CA GLU A 59 14.49 12.88 -12.32
C GLU A 59 13.65 13.29 -13.54
N TYR A 60 12.74 12.42 -14.00
CA TYR A 60 11.90 12.72 -15.16
C TYR A 60 10.96 13.90 -14.90
N SER A 61 10.68 14.68 -15.94
CA SER A 61 9.64 15.70 -15.87
C SER A 61 8.25 15.05 -15.78
N ARG A 62 7.24 15.85 -15.41
CA ARG A 62 5.85 15.36 -15.39
C ARG A 62 5.33 14.93 -16.77
N ALA A 63 5.92 15.42 -17.86
CA ALA A 63 5.57 15.00 -19.21
C ALA A 63 6.18 13.63 -19.58
N GLU A 64 7.28 13.26 -18.92
CA GLU A 64 8.05 12.03 -19.18
C GLU A 64 7.73 10.93 -18.16
N MET A 65 6.85 11.20 -17.19
CA MET A 65 6.50 10.23 -16.16
C MET A 65 5.92 8.96 -16.81
N PRO A 66 6.25 7.75 -16.29
CA PRO A 66 5.79 6.48 -16.86
C PRO A 66 4.30 6.16 -16.58
N GLY A 67 3.46 7.18 -16.42
CA GLY A 67 2.03 7.06 -16.15
C GLY A 67 1.24 8.13 -16.88
N ARG A 68 -0.06 7.87 -17.11
CA ARG A 68 -0.96 8.80 -17.78
C ARG A 68 -1.96 9.35 -16.78
N VAL A 69 -2.10 10.68 -16.72
CA VAL A 69 -3.18 11.31 -15.94
C VAL A 69 -4.48 11.16 -16.73
N LEU A 70 -5.43 10.41 -16.16
CA LEU A 70 -6.80 10.35 -16.67
C LEU A 70 -7.63 11.38 -15.91
N ARG A 71 -8.27 12.31 -16.62
CA ARG A 71 -9.23 13.24 -16.05
C ARG A 71 -10.62 12.86 -16.58
N PRO A 72 -11.61 12.58 -15.71
CA PRO A 72 -12.97 12.40 -16.17
C PRO A 72 -13.50 13.73 -16.74
N THR A 73 -14.21 13.65 -17.87
CA THR A 73 -15.04 14.73 -18.44
C THR A 73 -16.33 14.90 -17.66
#